data_AF-A0A6N2MRD3-F1
#
_entry.id   AF-A0A6N2MRD3-F1
#
_cell.length_a   1.000
_cell.length_b   1.000
_cell.length_c   1.000
_cell.angle_alpha   90.00
_cell.angle_beta   90.00
_cell.angle_gamma   90.00
#
_symmetry.space_group_name_H-M   'P 1'
#
loop_
_entity.id
_entity.type
_entity.pdbx_description
1 polymer ?
#
loop_
_entity_poly.entity_id
_entity_poly.type
_entity_poly.pdbx_seq_one_letter_code
_entity_poly.pdbx_strand_id
1 'polypeptide(L)' 'MILESLVSEPQNKALLLAYENAFAEILFSDTRYSDTFARILYELTSRPSNKFTAARGVWGIYMIL' A
#
# COMPACT_ATOMS: atom_id res chain seq x y z
N MET A 1 -12.41 -2.22 -10.17
CA MET A 1 -11.60 -3.43 -9.92
C MET A 1 -11.56 -3.73 -8.41
N ILE A 2 -11.31 -4.98 -8.00
CA ILE A 2 -11.20 -5.34 -6.55
C ILE A 2 -10.07 -4.55 -5.88
N LEU A 3 -8.94 -4.36 -6.56
CA LEU A 3 -7.77 -3.66 -6.02
C LEU A 3 -8.02 -2.17 -5.79
N GLU A 4 -8.72 -1.49 -6.70
CA GLU A 4 -9.12 -0.08 -6.50
C GLU A 4 -10.07 0.07 -5.30
N SER A 5 -11.02 -0.86 -5.14
CA SER A 5 -11.94 -0.86 -3.99
C SER A 5 -11.17 -1.08 -2.68
N LEU A 6 -10.23 -2.03 -2.68
CA LEU A 6 -9.35 -2.31 -1.53
C LEU A 6 -8.49 -1.11 -1.18
N VAL A 7 -7.92 -0.42 -2.18
CA VAL A 7 -7.14 0.81 -1.97
C VAL A 7 -8.03 1.94 -1.46
N SER A 8 -9.31 2.00 -1.83
CA SER A 8 -10.23 3.01 -1.29
C SER A 8 -10.39 2.94 0.23
N GLU A 9 -10.24 1.74 0.81
CA GLU A 9 -10.34 1.50 2.24
C GLU A 9 -9.02 1.83 2.98
N PRO A 10 -9.00 2.80 3.91
CA PRO A 10 -7.76 3.26 4.54
C PRO A 10 -7.09 2.21 5.43
N GLN A 11 -7.85 1.24 5.96
CA GLN A 11 -7.33 0.12 6.74
C GLN A 11 -6.48 -0.81 5.86
N ASN A 12 -6.90 -0.99 4.61
CA ASN A 12 -6.24 -1.86 3.65
C ASN A 12 -5.04 -1.15 3.01
N LYS A 13 -5.10 0.18 2.82
CA LYS A 13 -3.98 0.99 2.32
C LYS A 13 -2.67 0.74 3.09
N ALA A 14 -2.74 0.60 4.41
CA ALA A 14 -1.55 0.34 5.25
C ALA A 14 -0.89 -1.02 4.94
N LEU A 15 -1.68 -2.05 4.64
CA LEU A 15 -1.18 -3.37 4.25
C LEU A 15 -0.69 -3.37 2.80
N LEU A 16 -1.41 -2.68 1.91
CA LEU A 16 -1.08 -2.53 0.49
C LEU A 16 0.21 -1.72 0.26
N LEU A 17 0.53 -0.77 1.15
CA LEU A 17 1.80 -0.03 1.15
C LEU A 17 3.01 -0.95 1.27
N ALA A 18 2.91 -2.10 1.95
CA ALA A 18 4.00 -3.08 1.99
C ALA A 18 4.28 -3.71 0.62
N TYR A 19 3.31 -3.68 -0.29
CA TYR A 19 3.40 -4.21 -1.65
C TYR A 19 3.66 -3.11 -2.70
N GLU A 20 3.92 -1.87 -2.28
CA GLU A 20 4.21 -0.74 -3.19
C GLU A 20 5.30 -1.09 -4.22
N ASN A 21 6.36 -1.77 -3.77
CA ASN A 21 7.48 -2.15 -4.62
C ASN A 21 7.07 -3.17 -5.71
N ALA A 22 6.20 -4.13 -5.36
CA ALA A 22 5.65 -5.08 -6.32
C ALA A 22 4.71 -4.39 -7.32
N PHE A 23 3.92 -3.41 -6.86
CA PHE A 23 3.08 -2.60 -7.75
C PHE A 23 3.90 -1.74 -8.71
N ALA A 24 5.01 -1.16 -8.24
CA ALA A 24 5.95 -0.43 -9.08
C ALA A 24 6.61 -1.38 -10.10
N GLU A 25 7.02 -2.57 -9.70
CA GLU A 25 7.59 -3.55 -10.62
C GLU A 25 6.59 -3.93 -11.73
N ILE A 26 5.32 -4.20 -11.39
CA ILE A 26 4.27 -4.50 -12.37
C ILE A 26 3.99 -3.28 -13.27
N LEU A 27 3.96 -2.07 -12.70
CA LEU A 27 3.81 -0.82 -13.43
C LEU A 27 4.88 -0.65 -14.53
N PHE A 28 6.13 -0.96 -14.19
CA PHE A 28 7.27 -0.84 -15.10
C PHE A 28 7.42 -2.04 -16.05
N SER A 29 6.85 -3.20 -15.70
CA SER A 29 6.99 -4.44 -16.45
C SER A 29 5.89 -4.62 -17.52
N ASP A 30 4.63 -4.29 -17.21
CA ASP A 30 3.51 -4.46 -18.15
C ASP A 30 2.79 -3.12 -18.44
N THR A 31 2.94 -2.63 -19.67
CA THR A 31 2.37 -1.35 -20.11
C THR A 31 0.84 -1.34 -20.15
N ARG A 32 0.19 -2.51 -20.21
CA ARG A 32 -1.29 -2.60 -20.26
C ARG A 32 -1.93 -2.30 -18.91
N TYR A 33 -1.25 -2.64 -17.82
CA TYR A 33 -1.72 -2.38 -16.46
C TYR A 33 -1.09 -1.12 -15.85
N SER A 34 -0.17 -0.47 -16.58
CA SER A 34 0.59 0.67 -16.11
C SER A 34 -0.29 1.84 -15.66
N ASP A 35 -1.30 2.24 -16.46
CA ASP A 35 -2.21 3.33 -16.07
C ASP A 35 -2.97 3.03 -14.75
N THR A 36 -3.44 1.78 -14.60
CA THR A 36 -4.17 1.34 -13.41
C THR A 36 -3.28 1.31 -12.17
N PHE A 37 -2.09 0.71 -12.27
CA PHE A 37 -1.17 0.65 -11.14
C PHE A 37 -0.57 2.02 -10.79
N ALA A 38 -0.41 2.92 -11.78
CA ALA A 38 0.01 4.30 -11.51
C ALA A 38 -1.01 5.03 -10.65
N ARG A 39 -2.30 4.88 -10.96
CA ARG A 39 -3.39 5.42 -10.13
C ARG A 39 -3.42 4.80 -8.74
N ILE A 40 -3.22 3.49 -8.62
CA ILE A 40 -3.19 2.80 -7.33
C ILE A 40 -2.03 3.28 -6.46
N LEU A 41 -0.82 3.34 -7.02
CA LEU A 41 0.36 3.85 -6.35
C LEU A 41 0.18 5.31 -5.95
N TYR A 42 -0.38 6.14 -6.85
CA TYR A 42 -0.72 7.52 -6.55
C TYR A 42 -1.72 7.59 -5.39
N GLU A 43 -2.77 6.79 -5.39
CA GLU A 43 -3.75 6.77 -4.29
C GLU A 43 -3.15 6.28 -2.96
N LEU A 44 -2.24 5.32 -2.99
CA LEU A 44 -1.54 4.81 -1.80
C LEU A 44 -0.57 5.85 -1.21
N THR A 45 0.08 6.64 -2.06
CA THR A 45 1.13 7.60 -1.67
C THR A 45 0.63 9.04 -1.48
N SER A 46 -0.45 9.45 -2.17
CA SER A 46 -0.96 10.83 -2.21
C SER A 46 -1.55 11.29 -0.88
N ARG A 47 -2.10 10.35 -0.12
CA ARG A 47 -2.63 10.62 1.21
C ARG A 47 -1.62 10.07 2.20
N PRO A 48 -0.69 10.90 2.73
CA PRO A 48 0.07 10.48 3.89
C PRO A 48 -1.00 10.20 4.94
N SER A 49 -1.20 8.92 5.24
CA SER A 49 -2.03 8.53 6.36
C SER A 49 -1.31 9.13 7.56
N ASN A 50 -1.73 10.33 7.96
CA ASN A 50 -1.24 11.09 9.12
C ASN A 50 -1.62 10.39 10.44
N LYS A 51 -1.88 9.09 10.36
CA LYS A 51 -2.04 8.11 11.42
C LYS A 51 -1.09 6.93 11.24
N PHE A 52 0.04 7.08 10.53
CA PHE A 52 1.24 6.31 10.82
C PHE A 52 1.86 6.80 12.14
N THR A 53 1.01 7.02 13.15
CA THR A 53 1.40 6.99 14.55
C THR A 53 1.94 5.59 14.79
N ALA A 54 3.26 5.48 14.87
CA ALA A 54 3.90 4.57 15.80
C ALA A 54 3.42 3.10 15.78
N ALA A 55 3.06 2.53 14.63
CA ALA A 55 2.99 1.08 14.47
C ALA A 55 4.38 0.42 14.39
N ARG A 56 5.43 1.14 14.81
CA ARG A 56 6.65 0.55 15.39
C ARG A 56 6.38 -0.24 16.69
N GLY A 57 5.12 -0.43 17.08
CA GLY A 57 4.70 -1.24 18.23
C GLY A 57 4.28 -2.68 17.94
N VAL A 58 4.18 -3.14 16.67
CA VAL A 58 3.70 -4.51 16.38
C VAL A 58 4.83 -5.54 16.32
N TRP A 59 6.09 -5.10 16.21
CA TRP A 59 7.26 -5.99 16.24
C TRP A 59 7.87 -6.16 17.63
N GLY A 60 7.35 -5.46 18.66
CA GLY A 60 7.87 -5.51 20.04
C GLY A 60 7.07 -6.37 21.01
N ILE A 61 5.93 -6.94 20.59
CA ILE A 61 5.05 -7.76 21.45
C ILE A 61 5.31 -9.26 21.35
N TYR A 62 5.95 -9.73 20.26
CA TYR A 62 6.36 -11.13 20.15
C TYR A 62 7.77 -11.40 20.70
N MET A 63 8.40 -10.40 21.34
CA MET A 63 9.74 -10.49 21.92
C MET A 63 9.70 -10.33 23.47
N ILE A 64 8.63 -10.79 24.13
CA ILE A 64 8.53 -10.74 25.60
C ILE A 64 7.66 -11.85 26.23
N LEU A 65 7.49 -13.01 25.59
CA LEU A 65 6.95 -14.19 26.28
C LEU A 65 7.87 -15.40 26.09
#